data_AF-A0A2T7EEV2-F1
#
_entry.id   AF-A0A2T7EEV2-F1
#
_cell.length_a   1.000
_cell.length_b   1.000
_cell.length_c   1.000
_cell.angle_alpha   90.00
_cell.angle_beta   90.00
_cell.angle_gamma   90.00
#
_symmetry.space_group_name_H-M   'P 1'
#
loop_
_entity.id
_entity.type
_entity.pdbx_description
1 polymer ?
#
loop_
_entity_poly.entity_id
_entity_poly.type
_entity_poly.pdbx_seq_one_letter_code
_entity_poly.pdbx_strand_id
1 'polypeptide(L)'
;MAMGTRLLLFLPWLLLLLLPSHAVTAFRFTVDDFPDEFTFGAGTAAFQYEGAVAEDGKSQSIWNTFAHSARNPNEHSGDMACDGYHKYKEDVKLIKDIGLTAYRFSISWSRLIPDGRGAINPKGLQFYNDMINELVKQGIQIHAVIYHLDLPQILEDEYGGWLSPRIVDDFTAYADVCFREFGDRVAHWTTILEPNIIAQGSYDIGIAAPGHCSYPFGRDCTVGNSSVEPYLYLHYSLLAHSSVVRLYREKYQAVQKGVVGINLYSLCIYALSDSAEDIQATERANDFLFGSILHPFLFGDYPESMKKAAGTRLPSFSSYESKLVTGAFDFVGLNHYSSIYASDNPDASKMPVRDQAADVGALFRETRDGQTVTQSSIHQAEWLILKD
;
A
#
# COMPACT_ATOMS: atom_id res chain seq x y z
N MET A 1 -15.84 26.40 -78.45
CA MET A 1 -14.87 25.66 -77.62
C MET A 1 -15.08 26.14 -76.19
N ALA A 2 -15.38 25.20 -75.31
CA ALA A 2 -16.09 25.38 -74.05
C ALA A 2 -15.24 26.04 -72.94
N MET A 3 -15.87 26.92 -72.15
CA MET A 3 -15.39 27.26 -70.81
C MET A 3 -16.62 27.29 -69.89
N GLY A 4 -17.02 26.09 -69.48
CA GLY A 4 -18.11 25.85 -68.55
C GLY A 4 -17.61 25.67 -67.11
N THR A 5 -18.40 26.23 -66.20
CA THR A 5 -18.77 25.59 -64.92
C THR A 5 -17.63 25.16 -63.98
N ARG A 6 -17.13 26.09 -63.15
CA ARG A 6 -16.59 25.80 -61.81
C ARG A 6 -16.87 26.93 -60.83
N LEU A 7 -18.14 27.17 -60.55
CA LEU A 7 -18.55 28.06 -59.46
C LEU A 7 -19.83 27.49 -58.84
N LEU A 8 -19.74 26.40 -58.08
CA LEU A 8 -20.83 25.88 -57.22
C LEU A 8 -20.48 24.65 -56.35
N LEU A 9 -19.21 24.40 -55.99
CA LEU A 9 -18.83 23.24 -55.16
C LEU A 9 -18.35 23.55 -53.73
N PHE A 10 -18.44 24.80 -53.27
CA PHE A 10 -17.99 25.17 -51.91
C PHE A 10 -19.12 25.38 -50.89
N LEU A 11 -20.37 25.07 -51.23
CA LEU A 11 -21.53 25.23 -50.32
C LEU A 11 -21.90 24.03 -49.43
N PRO A 12 -21.50 22.75 -49.65
CA PRO A 12 -21.85 21.69 -48.70
C PRO A 12 -21.01 21.68 -47.42
N TRP A 13 -19.86 22.38 -47.43
CA TRP A 13 -18.90 22.33 -46.32
C TRP A 13 -19.13 23.40 -45.25
N LEU A 14 -19.89 24.47 -45.56
CA LEU A 14 -20.19 25.51 -44.56
C LEU A 14 -21.31 25.11 -43.59
N LEU A 15 -22.16 24.13 -43.94
CA LEU A 15 -23.25 23.64 -43.09
C LEU A 15 -22.78 22.61 -42.04
N LEU A 16 -21.59 22.02 -42.22
CA LEU A 16 -20.96 21.12 -41.23
C LEU A 16 -20.30 21.86 -40.07
N LEU A 17 -20.10 23.18 -40.18
CA LEU A 17 -19.57 24.04 -39.11
C LEU A 17 -20.64 24.53 -38.11
N LEU A 18 -21.91 24.15 -38.31
CA LEU A 18 -23.04 24.49 -37.43
C LEU A 18 -23.58 23.31 -36.63
N LEU A 19 -22.93 22.14 -36.69
CA LEU A 19 -23.22 21.10 -35.71
C LEU A 19 -22.66 21.59 -34.36
N PRO A 20 -23.49 21.73 -33.32
CA PRO A 20 -22.95 21.95 -31.99
C PRO A 20 -21.98 20.79 -31.76
N SER A 21 -20.70 21.14 -31.56
CA SER A 21 -19.78 20.22 -30.93
C SER A 21 -20.53 19.72 -29.70
N HIS A 22 -20.82 18.42 -29.67
CA HIS A 22 -21.25 17.82 -28.42
C HIS A 22 -20.01 17.97 -27.55
N ALA A 23 -19.94 19.10 -26.85
CA ALA A 23 -18.99 19.29 -25.78
C ALA A 23 -19.22 18.07 -24.93
N VAL A 24 -18.23 17.16 -24.95
CA VAL A 24 -18.10 16.14 -23.93
C VAL A 24 -18.28 16.92 -22.65
N THR A 25 -19.42 16.72 -22.02
CA THR A 25 -19.71 17.35 -20.75
C THR A 25 -18.77 16.59 -19.84
N ALA A 26 -17.53 17.08 -19.71
CA ALA A 26 -16.66 16.63 -18.65
C ALA A 26 -17.51 16.83 -17.41
N PHE A 27 -17.88 15.73 -16.76
CA PHE A 27 -18.56 15.80 -15.48
C PHE A 27 -17.69 16.70 -14.61
N ARG A 28 -18.15 17.92 -14.35
CA ARG A 28 -17.43 18.89 -13.53
C ARG A 28 -17.80 18.59 -12.09
N PHE A 29 -17.16 17.58 -11.54
CA PHE A 29 -17.27 17.31 -10.12
C PHE A 29 -16.53 18.42 -9.35
N THR A 30 -17.13 18.91 -8.27
CA THR A 30 -16.50 19.81 -7.30
C THR A 30 -16.40 19.13 -5.94
N VAL A 31 -15.71 19.78 -5.00
CA VAL A 31 -15.65 19.31 -3.60
C VAL A 31 -17.03 19.27 -2.94
N ASP A 32 -17.99 20.06 -3.44
CA ASP A 32 -19.36 20.13 -2.92
C ASP A 32 -20.21 18.91 -3.33
N ASP A 33 -19.72 18.06 -4.23
CA ASP A 33 -20.38 16.80 -4.61
C ASP A 33 -20.09 15.66 -3.61
N PHE A 34 -19.26 15.91 -2.59
CA PHE A 34 -18.88 14.96 -1.56
C PHE A 34 -19.49 15.35 -0.19
N PRO A 35 -19.65 14.42 0.76
CA PRO A 35 -20.07 14.74 2.12
C PRO A 35 -19.20 15.84 2.74
N ASP A 36 -19.77 16.68 3.62
CA ASP A 36 -19.06 17.79 4.26
C ASP A 36 -17.83 17.32 5.06
N GLU A 37 -17.88 16.10 5.61
CA GLU A 37 -16.78 15.48 6.34
C GLU A 37 -15.74 14.78 5.43
N PHE A 38 -15.96 14.77 4.11
CA PHE A 38 -15.03 14.13 3.17
C PHE A 38 -13.72 14.90 3.11
N THR A 39 -12.61 14.15 3.22
CA THR A 39 -11.28 14.72 3.32
C THR A 39 -10.48 14.45 2.05
N PHE A 40 -10.05 15.52 1.38
CA PHE A 40 -9.14 15.44 0.24
C PHE A 40 -7.70 15.68 0.70
N GLY A 41 -6.81 14.75 0.38
CA GLY A 41 -5.42 14.82 0.80
C GLY A 41 -4.44 14.32 -0.25
N ALA A 42 -3.17 14.37 0.12
CA ALA A 42 -2.06 13.75 -0.61
C ALA A 42 -1.26 12.86 0.33
N GLY A 43 -0.53 11.89 -0.23
CA GLY A 43 0.22 10.91 0.53
C GLY A 43 1.67 10.76 0.07
N THR A 44 2.59 10.55 1.00
CA THR A 44 3.97 10.14 0.76
C THR A 44 4.34 8.94 1.64
N ALA A 45 5.55 8.40 1.43
CA ALA A 45 6.19 7.44 2.32
C ALA A 45 7.66 7.81 2.50
N ALA A 46 8.19 7.57 3.70
CA ALA A 46 9.49 8.04 4.16
C ALA A 46 10.62 7.75 3.16
N PHE A 47 10.83 6.49 2.78
CA PHE A 47 11.92 6.12 1.87
C PHE A 47 11.77 6.72 0.46
N GLN A 48 10.53 6.95 0.00
CA GLN A 48 10.23 7.51 -1.32
C GLN A 48 10.36 9.04 -1.35
N TYR A 49 10.35 9.70 -0.20
CA TYR A 49 10.20 11.16 -0.07
C TYR A 49 11.37 11.83 0.66
N GLU A 50 11.76 11.32 1.83
CA GLU A 50 12.60 12.04 2.79
C GLU A 50 14.05 12.24 2.31
N GLY A 51 14.70 11.18 1.83
CA GLY A 51 16.16 11.17 1.64
C GLY A 51 16.93 11.24 2.97
N ALA A 52 18.08 11.90 2.98
CA ALA A 52 18.92 12.12 4.17
C ALA A 52 19.22 10.82 4.92
N VAL A 53 19.61 9.78 4.17
CA VAL A 53 19.70 8.39 4.65
C VAL A 53 20.83 8.12 5.64
N ALA A 54 21.84 9.00 5.69
CA ALA A 54 23.00 8.91 6.57
C ALA A 54 23.21 10.19 7.39
N GLU A 55 22.15 10.99 7.56
CA GLU A 55 22.20 12.26 8.29
C GLU A 55 21.56 12.10 9.67
N ASP A 56 22.04 12.92 10.61
CA ASP A 56 21.39 13.14 11.91
C ASP A 56 21.08 11.84 12.70
N GLY A 57 21.91 10.82 12.54
CA GLY A 57 21.82 9.57 13.30
C GLY A 57 20.79 8.56 12.79
N LYS A 58 20.23 8.74 11.59
CA LYS A 58 19.43 7.67 10.94
C LYS A 58 20.31 6.45 10.64
N SER A 59 19.76 5.24 10.84
CA SER A 59 20.40 3.99 10.40
C SER A 59 19.86 3.50 9.05
N GLN A 60 20.50 2.48 8.50
CA GLN A 60 20.04 1.82 7.28
C GLN A 60 18.75 1.03 7.52
N SER A 61 17.79 1.16 6.60
CA SER A 61 16.66 0.25 6.49
C SER A 61 16.91 -0.83 5.45
N ILE A 62 16.03 -1.84 5.40
CA ILE A 62 16.05 -2.88 4.37
C ILE A 62 16.03 -2.31 2.95
N TRP A 63 15.37 -1.18 2.74
CA TRP A 63 15.37 -0.51 1.44
C TRP A 63 16.70 0.16 1.12
N ASN A 64 17.38 0.76 2.11
CA ASN A 64 18.73 1.27 1.91
C ASN A 64 19.67 0.15 1.44
N THR A 65 19.62 -1.01 2.09
CA THR A 65 20.43 -2.17 1.74
C THR A 65 20.08 -2.73 0.36
N PHE A 66 18.78 -2.93 0.09
CA PHE A 66 18.32 -3.49 -1.18
C PHE A 66 18.65 -2.59 -2.37
N ALA A 67 18.43 -1.28 -2.24
CA ALA A 67 18.68 -0.31 -3.31
C ALA A 67 20.17 -0.22 -3.71
N HIS A 68 21.09 -0.50 -2.78
CA HIS A 68 22.53 -0.55 -3.04
C HIS A 68 23.04 -1.96 -3.41
N SER A 69 22.15 -2.95 -3.51
CA SER A 69 22.53 -4.31 -3.89
C SER A 69 22.54 -4.48 -5.42
N ALA A 70 23.27 -5.48 -5.91
CA ALA A 70 23.28 -5.84 -7.33
C ALA A 70 21.91 -6.29 -7.89
N ARG A 71 20.91 -6.47 -7.03
CA ARG A 71 19.55 -6.87 -7.40
C ARG A 71 18.65 -5.68 -7.75
N ASN A 72 19.11 -4.44 -7.58
CA ASN A 72 18.40 -3.25 -8.02
C ASN A 72 18.67 -3.01 -9.52
N PRO A 73 17.71 -3.27 -10.42
CA PRO A 73 17.95 -3.24 -11.87
C PRO A 73 18.15 -1.82 -12.43
N ASN A 74 17.77 -0.79 -11.68
CA ASN A 74 17.77 0.59 -12.15
C ASN A 74 18.92 1.43 -11.58
N GLU A 75 19.72 0.89 -10.64
CA GLU A 75 20.79 1.59 -9.92
C GLU A 75 20.37 2.90 -9.22
N HIS A 76 19.07 3.21 -9.17
CA HIS A 76 18.51 4.36 -8.47
C HIS A 76 18.33 4.04 -6.99
N SER A 77 18.69 4.98 -6.12
CA SER A 77 18.50 4.87 -4.66
C SER A 77 17.51 5.89 -4.12
N GLY A 78 17.11 5.70 -2.86
CA GLY A 78 16.31 6.65 -2.08
C GLY A 78 17.16 7.62 -1.25
N ASP A 79 18.45 7.77 -1.56
CA ASP A 79 19.39 8.49 -0.68
C ASP A 79 19.07 9.97 -0.55
N MET A 80 18.69 10.57 -1.68
CA MET A 80 18.18 11.93 -1.75
C MET A 80 16.65 11.96 -1.88
N ALA A 81 16.06 11.02 -2.64
CA ALA A 81 14.63 10.99 -2.94
C ALA A 81 14.11 12.37 -3.41
N CYS A 82 13.08 12.93 -2.74
CA CYS A 82 12.59 14.29 -2.99
C CYS A 82 13.26 15.35 -2.11
N ASP A 83 14.21 14.95 -1.25
CA ASP A 83 14.87 15.77 -0.24
C ASP A 83 13.86 16.35 0.78
N GLY A 84 12.80 15.58 1.05
CA GLY A 84 11.71 15.95 1.94
C GLY A 84 12.15 16.19 3.38
N TYR A 85 13.23 15.55 3.83
CA TYR A 85 13.81 15.79 5.15
C TYR A 85 14.17 17.27 5.36
N HIS A 86 14.65 17.93 4.31
CA HIS A 86 15.03 19.34 4.33
C HIS A 86 13.91 20.28 3.85
N LYS A 87 13.04 19.81 2.95
CA LYS A 87 12.07 20.64 2.19
C LYS A 87 10.61 20.53 2.65
N TYR A 88 10.36 19.86 3.78
CA TYR A 88 8.98 19.65 4.24
C TYR A 88 8.19 20.96 4.42
N LYS A 89 8.83 22.10 4.72
CA LYS A 89 8.13 23.40 4.86
C LYS A 89 7.57 23.90 3.54
N GLU A 90 8.35 23.77 2.47
CA GLU A 90 7.94 24.08 1.11
C GLU A 90 6.80 23.15 0.67
N ASP A 91 6.92 21.86 0.98
CA ASP A 91 5.89 20.87 0.62
C ASP A 91 4.57 21.09 1.38
N VAL A 92 4.62 21.42 2.67
CA VAL A 92 3.43 21.79 3.46
C VAL A 92 2.75 23.03 2.89
N LYS A 93 3.53 24.01 2.41
CA LYS A 93 2.97 25.18 1.71
C LYS A 93 2.26 24.76 0.42
N LEU A 94 2.85 23.87 -0.38
CA LEU A 94 2.23 23.37 -1.61
C LEU A 94 0.91 22.64 -1.33
N ILE A 95 0.87 21.79 -0.31
CA ILE A 95 -0.35 21.07 0.12
C ILE A 95 -1.45 22.09 0.44
N LYS A 96 -1.11 23.17 1.15
CA LYS A 96 -2.05 24.25 1.47
C LYS A 96 -2.50 25.03 0.24
N ASP A 97 -1.58 25.40 -0.64
CA ASP A 97 -1.85 26.20 -1.84
C ASP A 97 -2.76 25.44 -2.83
N ILE A 98 -2.68 24.10 -2.88
CA ILE A 98 -3.59 23.23 -3.64
C ILE A 98 -5.00 23.20 -3.01
N GLY A 99 -5.12 23.44 -1.71
CA GLY A 99 -6.38 23.38 -0.97
C GLY A 99 -6.68 22.00 -0.35
N LEU A 100 -5.66 21.15 -0.18
CA LEU A 100 -5.81 19.86 0.49
C LEU A 100 -6.00 20.04 2.00
N THR A 101 -6.84 19.20 2.59
CA THR A 101 -7.22 19.26 4.01
C THR A 101 -6.57 18.18 4.85
N ALA A 102 -5.96 17.16 4.24
CA ALA A 102 -5.15 16.16 4.93
C ALA A 102 -3.83 15.85 4.22
N TYR A 103 -2.88 15.36 5.02
CA TYR A 103 -1.63 14.82 4.51
C TYR A 103 -1.31 13.49 5.18
N ARG A 104 -1.04 12.48 4.35
CA ARG A 104 -0.60 11.17 4.78
C ARG A 104 0.90 11.03 4.60
N PHE A 105 1.62 10.61 5.63
CA PHE A 105 3.04 10.28 5.51
C PHE A 105 3.39 9.07 6.37
N SER A 106 4.47 8.37 6.03
CA SER A 106 4.99 7.31 6.89
C SER A 106 6.14 7.79 7.75
N ILE A 107 6.28 7.21 8.93
CA ILE A 107 7.39 7.47 9.86
C ILE A 107 8.47 6.42 9.59
N SER A 108 9.71 6.88 9.37
CA SER A 108 10.89 6.02 9.20
C SER A 108 11.29 5.43 10.55
N TRP A 109 11.12 4.12 10.70
CA TRP A 109 11.55 3.41 11.91
C TRP A 109 13.06 3.55 12.09
N SER A 110 13.83 3.36 11.01
CA SER A 110 15.29 3.50 11.01
C SER A 110 15.79 4.92 11.34
N ARG A 111 14.96 5.95 11.13
CA ARG A 111 15.26 7.32 11.56
C ARG A 111 14.89 7.56 13.02
N LEU A 112 13.71 7.12 13.46
CA LEU A 112 13.19 7.40 14.79
C LEU A 112 13.90 6.56 15.87
N ILE A 113 14.15 5.29 15.59
CA ILE A 113 14.82 4.33 16.48
C ILE A 113 15.89 3.58 15.67
N PRO A 114 17.11 4.14 15.56
CA PRO A 114 18.14 3.63 14.65
C PRO A 114 18.56 2.17 14.90
N ASP A 115 18.65 1.76 16.16
CA ASP A 115 19.00 0.38 16.54
C ASP A 115 17.81 -0.58 16.46
N GLY A 116 16.69 -0.15 15.87
CA GLY A 116 15.40 -0.84 15.86
C GLY A 116 14.69 -0.89 17.21
N ARG A 117 15.44 -0.80 18.31
CA ARG A 117 14.96 -0.78 19.70
C ARG A 117 15.67 0.30 20.50
N GLY A 118 15.12 0.61 21.67
CA GLY A 118 15.81 1.43 22.67
C GLY A 118 15.62 2.92 22.48
N ALA A 119 16.73 3.66 22.44
CA ALA A 119 16.70 5.12 22.51
C ALA A 119 16.16 5.74 21.23
N ILE A 120 15.32 6.76 21.40
CA ILE A 120 14.84 7.59 20.29
C ILE A 120 15.99 8.46 19.81
N ASN A 121 16.15 8.58 18.49
CA ASN A 121 17.02 9.58 17.89
C ASN A 121 16.40 10.98 18.06
N PRO A 122 17.01 11.90 18.85
CA PRO A 122 16.42 13.21 19.10
C PRO A 122 16.23 14.05 17.82
N LYS A 123 17.08 13.85 16.80
CA LYS A 123 16.96 14.57 15.53
C LYS A 123 15.85 14.02 14.65
N GLY A 124 15.71 12.70 14.57
CA GLY A 124 14.55 12.06 13.93
C GLY A 124 13.23 12.48 14.57
N LEU A 125 13.18 12.50 15.90
CA LEU A 125 12.02 12.98 16.66
C LEU A 125 11.72 14.46 16.38
N GLN A 126 12.76 15.30 16.33
CA GLN A 126 12.61 16.72 16.02
C GLN A 126 12.03 16.93 14.61
N PHE A 127 12.56 16.22 13.60
CA PHE A 127 12.07 16.31 12.22
C PHE A 127 10.57 16.04 12.10
N TYR A 128 10.09 14.91 12.63
CA TYR A 128 8.67 14.58 12.55
C TYR A 128 7.81 15.56 13.35
N ASN A 129 8.25 16.01 14.53
CA ASN A 129 7.54 17.04 15.29
C ASN A 129 7.45 18.36 14.53
N ASP A 130 8.54 18.81 13.91
CA ASP A 130 8.56 20.08 13.18
C ASP A 130 7.66 20.01 11.94
N MET A 131 7.67 18.91 11.19
CA MET A 131 6.77 18.68 10.06
C MET A 131 5.30 18.63 10.49
N ILE A 132 4.99 17.86 11.55
CA ILE A 132 3.65 17.78 12.14
C ILE A 132 3.17 19.16 12.59
N ASN A 133 4.02 19.93 13.26
CA ASN A 133 3.69 21.27 13.74
C ASN A 133 3.41 22.24 12.58
N GLU A 134 4.16 22.15 11.48
CA GLU A 134 3.88 22.97 10.30
C GLU A 134 2.55 22.58 9.64
N LEU A 135 2.21 21.28 9.55
CA LEU A 135 0.90 20.81 9.07
C LEU A 135 -0.26 21.33 9.94
N VAL A 136 -0.14 21.19 11.27
CA VAL A 136 -1.16 21.69 12.23
C VAL A 136 -1.37 23.20 12.07
N LYS A 137 -0.29 23.96 11.92
CA LYS A 137 -0.34 25.42 11.73
C LYS A 137 -1.13 25.83 10.47
N GLN A 138 -1.11 25.00 9.42
CA GLN A 138 -1.87 25.24 8.20
C GLN A 138 -3.32 24.69 8.24
N GLY A 139 -3.69 24.03 9.34
CA GLY A 139 -4.99 23.37 9.51
C GLY A 139 -5.12 22.09 8.68
N ILE A 140 -4.01 21.41 8.40
CA ILE A 140 -3.99 20.15 7.63
C ILE A 140 -4.07 18.98 8.63
N GLN A 141 -5.04 18.09 8.42
CA GLN A 141 -5.22 16.89 9.22
C GLN A 141 -4.10 15.88 8.96
N ILE A 142 -3.60 15.26 10.02
CA ILE A 142 -2.45 14.36 9.96
C ILE A 142 -2.90 12.90 9.95
N HIS A 143 -2.47 12.18 8.90
CA HIS A 143 -2.69 10.75 8.72
C HIS A 143 -1.33 10.05 8.74
N ALA A 144 -0.93 9.47 9.86
CA ALA A 144 0.40 8.88 10.01
C ALA A 144 0.37 7.38 9.72
N VAL A 145 1.31 6.92 8.89
CA VAL A 145 1.59 5.50 8.62
C VAL A 145 2.78 5.07 9.49
N ILE A 146 2.59 4.09 10.35
CA ILE A 146 3.65 3.61 11.27
C ILE A 146 4.71 2.85 10.48
N TYR A 147 4.30 1.97 9.55
CA TYR A 147 5.21 1.17 8.75
C TYR A 147 4.86 1.14 7.26
N HIS A 148 5.86 1.44 6.43
CA HIS A 148 5.84 1.18 4.99
C HIS A 148 7.26 0.85 4.49
N LEU A 149 7.58 -0.44 4.45
CA LEU A 149 8.83 -1.05 3.97
C LEU A 149 10.15 -0.52 4.58
N ASP A 150 10.12 0.30 5.62
CA ASP A 150 11.32 0.93 6.21
C ASP A 150 11.79 0.21 7.48
N LEU A 151 11.87 -1.12 7.45
CA LEU A 151 12.37 -1.91 8.59
C LEU A 151 13.85 -1.60 8.83
N PRO A 152 14.29 -1.30 10.06
CA PRO A 152 15.71 -1.15 10.39
C PRO A 152 16.49 -2.42 10.03
N GLN A 153 17.58 -2.29 9.26
CA GLN A 153 18.36 -3.43 8.75
C GLN A 153 18.86 -4.34 9.88
N ILE A 154 19.16 -3.79 11.06
CA ILE A 154 19.62 -4.55 12.22
C ILE A 154 18.60 -5.61 12.69
N LEU A 155 17.29 -5.38 12.52
CA LEU A 155 16.26 -6.35 12.86
C LEU A 155 16.12 -7.44 11.81
N GLU A 156 16.34 -7.09 10.54
CA GLU A 156 16.45 -8.05 9.44
C GLU A 156 17.67 -8.97 9.64
N ASP A 157 18.84 -8.40 9.95
CA ASP A 157 20.08 -9.14 10.16
C ASP A 157 20.02 -10.05 11.40
N GLU A 158 19.35 -9.59 12.47
CA GLU A 158 19.33 -10.34 13.74
C GLU A 158 18.42 -11.56 13.68
N TYR A 159 17.25 -11.46 13.04
CA TYR A 159 16.26 -12.54 13.09
C TYR A 159 15.38 -12.68 11.84
N GLY A 160 15.73 -12.04 10.72
CA GLY A 160 14.95 -12.07 9.47
C GLY A 160 13.69 -11.21 9.53
N GLY A 161 13.68 -10.19 10.40
CA GLY A 161 12.64 -9.17 10.41
C GLY A 161 11.22 -9.74 10.48
N TRP A 162 10.43 -9.47 9.44
CA TRP A 162 9.02 -9.86 9.36
C TRP A 162 8.77 -11.36 9.19
N LEU A 163 9.81 -12.18 9.03
CA LEU A 163 9.68 -13.65 8.98
C LEU A 163 9.75 -14.29 10.37
N SER A 164 9.85 -13.49 11.42
CA SER A 164 9.96 -13.97 12.80
C SER A 164 8.84 -13.44 13.68
N PRO A 165 8.29 -14.25 14.61
CA PRO A 165 7.28 -13.78 15.57
C PRO A 165 7.80 -12.66 16.47
N ARG A 166 9.14 -12.52 16.62
CA ARG A 166 9.76 -11.45 17.42
C ARG A 166 9.39 -10.05 16.93
N ILE A 167 9.08 -9.90 15.63
CA ILE A 167 8.71 -8.60 15.05
C ILE A 167 7.43 -8.02 15.68
N VAL A 168 6.54 -8.87 16.19
CA VAL A 168 5.27 -8.43 16.80
C VAL A 168 5.55 -7.52 17.99
N ASP A 169 6.45 -7.92 18.88
CA ASP A 169 6.79 -7.14 20.08
C ASP A 169 7.58 -5.88 19.71
N ASP A 170 8.55 -5.99 18.79
CA ASP A 170 9.37 -4.85 18.38
C ASP A 170 8.57 -3.79 17.63
N PHE A 171 7.67 -4.21 16.74
CA PHE A 171 6.77 -3.30 16.05
C PHE A 171 5.77 -2.66 17.01
N THR A 172 5.27 -3.42 17.99
CA THR A 172 4.39 -2.88 19.04
C THR A 172 5.12 -1.82 19.88
N ALA A 173 6.38 -2.07 20.24
CA ALA A 173 7.20 -1.10 20.98
C ALA A 173 7.51 0.16 20.16
N TYR A 174 7.80 0.02 18.86
CA TYR A 174 7.98 1.15 17.96
C TYR A 174 6.69 1.97 17.81
N ALA A 175 5.53 1.32 17.64
CA ALA A 175 4.25 1.99 17.60
C ALA A 175 3.92 2.73 18.92
N ASP A 176 4.29 2.17 20.08
CA ASP A 176 4.15 2.85 21.38
C ASP A 176 4.89 4.19 21.42
N VAL A 177 6.08 4.25 20.81
CA VAL A 177 6.83 5.50 20.65
C VAL A 177 6.07 6.46 19.73
N CYS A 178 5.63 6.01 18.55
CA CYS A 178 4.89 6.86 17.62
C CYS A 178 3.63 7.46 18.27
N PHE A 179 2.84 6.65 18.98
CA PHE A 179 1.64 7.12 19.68
C PHE A 179 1.97 8.10 20.79
N ARG A 180 3.00 7.82 21.60
CA ARG A 180 3.39 8.69 22.72
C ARG A 180 3.89 10.05 22.24
N GLU A 181 4.71 10.07 21.20
CA GLU A 181 5.42 11.28 20.78
C GLU A 181 4.60 12.17 19.82
N PHE A 182 3.67 11.59 19.05
CA PHE A 182 2.94 12.31 17.99
C PHE A 182 1.41 12.25 18.13
N GLY A 183 0.88 11.32 18.92
CA GLY A 183 -0.55 11.04 18.94
C GLY A 183 -1.44 12.13 19.55
N ASP A 184 -0.87 13.17 20.13
CA ASP A 184 -1.60 14.38 20.54
C ASP A 184 -2.08 15.22 19.33
N ARG A 185 -1.50 15.03 18.15
CA ARG A 185 -1.79 15.78 16.91
C ARG A 185 -2.22 14.91 15.74
N VAL A 186 -2.00 13.59 15.80
CA VAL A 186 -2.35 12.65 14.72
C VAL A 186 -3.81 12.20 14.86
N ALA A 187 -4.60 12.37 13.79
CA ALA A 187 -6.00 11.98 13.77
C ALA A 187 -6.21 10.52 13.32
N HIS A 188 -5.44 10.08 12.32
CA HIS A 188 -5.55 8.74 11.74
C HIS A 188 -4.21 8.01 11.79
N TRP A 189 -4.23 6.81 12.33
CA TRP A 189 -3.09 5.90 12.38
C TRP A 189 -3.30 4.72 11.44
N THR A 190 -2.50 4.63 10.39
CA THR A 190 -2.35 3.40 9.61
C THR A 190 -1.16 2.64 10.15
N THR A 191 -1.39 1.46 10.69
CA THR A 191 -0.32 0.63 11.24
C THR A 191 0.66 0.16 10.15
N ILE A 192 0.17 -0.60 9.18
CA ILE A 192 0.95 -1.18 8.08
C ILE A 192 0.27 -0.80 6.76
N LEU A 193 1.08 -0.32 5.82
CA LEU A 193 0.63 0.03 4.48
C LEU A 193 0.90 -1.12 3.50
N GLU A 194 -0.16 -1.58 2.84
CA GLU A 194 -0.18 -2.58 1.76
C GLU A 194 0.50 -3.94 2.08
N PRO A 195 0.21 -4.62 3.20
CA PRO A 195 0.88 -5.86 3.52
C PRO A 195 0.65 -6.98 2.48
N ASN A 196 -0.47 -6.96 1.76
CA ASN A 196 -0.76 -7.91 0.69
C ASN A 196 0.23 -7.81 -0.47
N ILE A 197 0.54 -6.61 -0.96
CA ILE A 197 1.50 -6.46 -2.07
C ILE A 197 2.95 -6.56 -1.57
N ILE A 198 3.23 -6.18 -0.33
CA ILE A 198 4.57 -6.38 0.26
C ILE A 198 4.90 -7.87 0.36
N ALA A 199 3.93 -8.72 0.75
CA ALA A 199 4.13 -10.18 0.79
C ALA A 199 4.60 -10.72 -0.56
N GLN A 200 3.93 -10.32 -1.65
CA GLN A 200 4.28 -10.73 -3.01
C GLN A 200 5.60 -10.10 -3.49
N GLY A 201 5.72 -8.79 -3.38
CA GLY A 201 6.87 -8.06 -3.92
C GLY A 201 8.18 -8.39 -3.18
N SER A 202 8.11 -8.61 -1.88
CA SER A 202 9.30 -8.69 -1.02
C SER A 202 9.71 -10.11 -0.64
N TYR A 203 8.76 -11.05 -0.64
CA TYR A 203 8.98 -12.44 -0.18
C TYR A 203 8.52 -13.51 -1.17
N ASP A 204 7.89 -13.14 -2.29
CA ASP A 204 7.56 -14.06 -3.38
C ASP A 204 8.44 -13.80 -4.61
N ILE A 205 8.25 -12.65 -5.27
CA ILE A 205 8.90 -12.30 -6.54
C ILE A 205 10.30 -11.69 -6.29
N GLY A 206 10.52 -11.10 -5.11
CA GLY A 206 11.81 -10.53 -4.70
C GLY A 206 12.19 -9.21 -5.39
N ILE A 207 11.20 -8.44 -5.86
CA ILE A 207 11.41 -7.14 -6.53
C ILE A 207 11.43 -5.95 -5.57
N ALA A 208 11.04 -6.14 -4.31
CA ALA A 208 11.06 -5.15 -3.24
C ALA A 208 11.89 -5.66 -2.06
N ALA A 209 12.42 -4.75 -1.23
CA ALA A 209 13.23 -5.11 -0.06
C ALA A 209 12.47 -6.00 0.94
N PRO A 210 13.09 -7.05 1.52
CA PRO A 210 14.51 -7.42 1.44
C PRO A 210 14.90 -8.25 0.20
N GLY A 211 13.97 -8.48 -0.73
CA GLY A 211 14.22 -9.15 -2.01
C GLY A 211 14.31 -10.67 -1.86
N HIS A 212 13.48 -11.26 -1.02
CA HIS A 212 13.43 -12.71 -0.85
C HIS A 212 12.59 -13.35 -1.95
N CYS A 213 13.13 -14.41 -2.55
CA CYS A 213 12.45 -15.24 -3.54
C CYS A 213 13.17 -16.59 -3.70
N SER A 214 12.59 -17.54 -4.42
CA SER A 214 13.21 -18.85 -4.67
C SER A 214 12.93 -19.36 -6.08
N TYR A 215 13.92 -20.00 -6.71
CA TYR A 215 13.76 -20.64 -8.01
C TYR A 215 12.63 -21.70 -8.01
N PRO A 216 11.78 -21.78 -9.05
CA PRO A 216 11.85 -21.08 -10.34
C PRO A 216 11.17 -19.70 -10.36
N PHE A 217 10.72 -19.20 -9.20
CA PHE A 217 10.02 -17.93 -9.07
C PHE A 217 11.02 -16.77 -8.92
N GLY A 218 10.56 -15.55 -9.18
CA GLY A 218 11.38 -14.33 -9.10
C GLY A 218 12.54 -14.26 -10.12
N ARG A 219 13.46 -13.31 -9.90
CA ARG A 219 14.67 -13.11 -10.72
C ARG A 219 15.89 -13.06 -9.82
N ASP A 220 16.95 -13.79 -10.17
CA ASP A 220 18.25 -13.78 -9.48
C ASP A 220 18.12 -14.01 -7.96
N CYS A 221 17.24 -14.94 -7.59
CA CYS A 221 16.94 -15.29 -6.21
C CYS A 221 18.12 -15.99 -5.54
N THR A 222 18.70 -15.32 -4.54
CA THR A 222 19.83 -15.83 -3.75
C THR A 222 19.45 -16.28 -2.34
N VAL A 223 18.29 -15.82 -1.85
CA VAL A 223 17.76 -16.09 -0.51
C VAL A 223 16.25 -16.03 -0.55
N GLY A 224 15.60 -16.83 0.28
CA GLY A 224 14.15 -16.82 0.48
C GLY A 224 13.48 -18.13 0.10
N ASN A 225 12.16 -18.16 0.30
CA ASN A 225 11.29 -19.27 -0.05
C ASN A 225 9.90 -18.75 -0.41
N SER A 226 9.67 -18.53 -1.71
CA SER A 226 8.43 -17.99 -2.27
C SER A 226 7.19 -18.83 -1.94
N SER A 227 7.38 -20.10 -1.58
CA SER A 227 6.28 -20.99 -1.19
C SER A 227 5.79 -20.80 0.25
N VAL A 228 6.57 -20.14 1.12
CA VAL A 228 6.32 -20.07 2.58
C VAL A 228 6.42 -18.66 3.13
N GLU A 229 7.46 -17.91 2.76
CA GLU A 229 7.76 -16.60 3.35
C GLU A 229 6.67 -15.53 3.14
N PRO A 230 5.95 -15.47 1.99
CA PRO A 230 4.82 -14.54 1.84
C PRO A 230 3.73 -14.78 2.89
N TYR A 231 3.48 -16.04 3.26
CA TYR A 231 2.50 -16.39 4.27
C TYR A 231 2.97 -16.08 5.69
N LEU A 232 4.25 -16.29 5.99
CA LEU A 232 4.85 -15.89 7.27
C LEU A 232 4.80 -14.37 7.45
N TYR A 233 5.21 -13.62 6.42
CA TYR A 233 5.14 -12.16 6.41
C TYR A 233 3.71 -11.68 6.69
N LEU A 234 2.72 -12.20 5.95
CA LEU A 234 1.32 -11.83 6.15
C LEU A 234 0.87 -12.15 7.57
N HIS A 235 1.16 -13.36 8.06
CA HIS A 235 0.72 -13.78 9.38
C HIS A 235 1.26 -12.89 10.49
N TYR A 236 2.58 -12.64 10.52
CA TYR A 236 3.18 -11.79 11.54
C TYR A 236 2.80 -10.32 11.37
N SER A 237 2.57 -9.84 10.14
CA SER A 237 2.02 -8.51 9.91
C SER A 237 0.63 -8.33 10.53
N LEU A 238 -0.26 -9.32 10.38
CA LEU A 238 -1.61 -9.26 10.97
C LEU A 238 -1.59 -9.33 12.50
N LEU A 239 -0.70 -10.16 13.08
CA LEU A 239 -0.52 -10.21 14.53
C LEU A 239 0.07 -8.91 15.08
N ALA A 240 1.08 -8.36 14.41
CA ALA A 240 1.72 -7.10 14.79
C ALA A 240 0.74 -5.92 14.68
N HIS A 241 -0.01 -5.83 13.58
CA HIS A 241 -1.13 -4.90 13.40
C HIS A 241 -2.11 -4.96 14.58
N SER A 242 -2.58 -6.16 14.91
CA SER A 242 -3.61 -6.35 15.93
C SER A 242 -3.09 -6.05 17.34
N SER A 243 -1.83 -6.36 17.62
CA SER A 243 -1.13 -5.97 18.85
C SER A 243 -1.05 -4.45 18.99
N VAL A 244 -0.69 -3.73 17.92
CA VAL A 244 -0.63 -2.27 17.87
C VAL A 244 -2.00 -1.62 18.05
N VAL A 245 -3.04 -2.17 17.42
CA VAL A 245 -4.42 -1.67 17.57
C VAL A 245 -4.90 -1.84 19.01
N ARG A 246 -4.64 -3.00 19.62
CA ARG A 246 -4.95 -3.22 21.03
C ARG A 246 -4.23 -2.21 21.93
N LEU A 247 -2.93 -2.00 21.72
CA LEU A 247 -2.15 -1.00 22.44
C LEU A 247 -2.77 0.39 22.31
N TYR A 248 -3.14 0.81 21.09
CA TYR A 248 -3.74 2.13 20.86
C TYR A 248 -5.07 2.29 21.59
N ARG A 249 -5.97 1.31 21.46
CA ARG A 249 -7.30 1.32 22.10
C ARG A 249 -7.20 1.37 23.62
N GLU A 250 -6.32 0.55 24.20
CA GLU A 250 -6.20 0.43 25.66
C GLU A 250 -5.48 1.62 26.32
N LYS A 251 -4.48 2.19 25.65
CA LYS A 251 -3.57 3.18 26.27
C LYS A 251 -3.77 4.61 25.78
N TYR A 252 -4.20 4.81 24.53
CA TYR A 252 -4.11 6.12 23.86
C TYR A 252 -5.45 6.66 23.37
N GLN A 253 -6.33 5.81 22.83
CA GLN A 253 -7.52 6.26 22.11
C GLN A 253 -8.46 7.13 22.96
N ALA A 254 -8.66 6.80 24.23
CA ALA A 254 -9.52 7.59 25.12
C ALA A 254 -9.05 9.04 25.32
N VAL A 255 -7.73 9.28 25.25
CA VAL A 255 -7.13 10.61 25.45
C VAL A 255 -6.90 11.31 24.11
N GLN A 256 -6.34 10.60 23.14
CA GLN A 256 -5.95 11.16 21.84
C GLN A 256 -7.11 11.27 20.86
N LYS A 257 -8.16 10.46 21.03
CA LYS A 257 -9.39 10.46 20.20
C LYS A 257 -9.17 10.24 18.70
N GLY A 258 -7.99 9.74 18.30
CA GLY A 258 -7.74 9.30 16.94
C GLY A 258 -8.34 7.91 16.68
N VAL A 259 -8.20 7.47 15.43
CA VAL A 259 -8.62 6.14 14.97
C VAL A 259 -7.43 5.38 14.41
N VAL A 260 -7.46 4.05 14.54
CA VAL A 260 -6.38 3.17 14.08
C VAL A 260 -6.90 2.12 13.10
N GLY A 261 -6.17 1.91 12.02
CA GLY A 261 -6.56 1.01 10.95
C GLY A 261 -5.38 0.44 10.17
N ILE A 262 -5.72 -0.12 9.03
CA ILE A 262 -4.80 -0.72 8.07
C ILE A 262 -5.13 -0.22 6.68
N ASN A 263 -4.15 -0.27 5.78
CA ASN A 263 -4.36 0.11 4.39
C ASN A 263 -3.92 -1.01 3.45
N LEU A 264 -4.75 -1.35 2.46
CA LEU A 264 -4.54 -2.46 1.54
C LEU A 264 -4.27 -1.96 0.12
N TYR A 265 -3.39 -2.64 -0.59
CA TYR A 265 -3.33 -2.47 -2.05
C TYR A 265 -4.59 -3.08 -2.67
N SER A 266 -5.22 -2.36 -3.58
CA SER A 266 -6.52 -2.70 -4.15
C SER A 266 -6.49 -2.65 -5.68
N LEU A 267 -7.09 -3.66 -6.29
CA LEU A 267 -7.42 -3.72 -7.70
C LEU A 267 -8.90 -4.04 -7.84
N CYS A 268 -9.53 -3.52 -8.90
CA CYS A 268 -10.81 -4.09 -9.32
C CYS A 268 -10.53 -5.31 -10.20
N ILE A 269 -10.95 -6.50 -9.76
CA ILE A 269 -10.72 -7.73 -10.51
C ILE A 269 -12.03 -8.18 -11.13
N TYR A 270 -12.08 -8.22 -12.45
CA TYR A 270 -13.21 -8.72 -13.22
C TYR A 270 -12.92 -10.12 -13.76
N ALA A 271 -13.95 -10.95 -13.90
CA ALA A 271 -13.80 -12.20 -14.64
C ALA A 271 -13.54 -11.91 -16.13
N LEU A 272 -12.60 -12.64 -16.74
CA LEU A 272 -12.28 -12.50 -18.15
C LEU A 272 -13.47 -12.89 -19.03
N SER A 273 -14.19 -13.95 -18.65
CA SER A 273 -15.41 -14.43 -19.30
C SER A 273 -16.49 -14.79 -18.27
N ASP A 274 -17.72 -15.04 -18.76
CA ASP A 274 -18.85 -15.50 -17.93
C ASP A 274 -18.78 -17.00 -17.59
N SER A 275 -17.65 -17.67 -17.85
CA SER A 275 -17.44 -19.07 -17.49
C SER A 275 -17.38 -19.23 -15.96
N ALA A 276 -17.87 -20.38 -15.46
CA ALA A 276 -17.84 -20.65 -14.02
C ALA A 276 -16.41 -20.71 -13.48
N GLU A 277 -15.46 -21.12 -14.32
CA GLU A 277 -14.03 -21.23 -14.01
C GLU A 277 -13.40 -19.84 -13.79
N ASP A 278 -13.65 -18.87 -14.70
CA ASP A 278 -13.10 -17.52 -14.58
C ASP A 278 -13.74 -16.72 -13.43
N ILE A 279 -15.03 -16.96 -13.16
CA ILE A 279 -15.72 -16.37 -12.00
C ILE A 279 -15.08 -16.89 -10.70
N GLN A 280 -14.89 -18.22 -10.57
CA GLN A 280 -14.22 -18.80 -9.40
C GLN A 280 -12.76 -18.35 -9.27
N ALA A 281 -12.05 -18.17 -10.39
CA ALA A 281 -10.70 -17.63 -10.37
C ALA A 281 -10.66 -16.19 -9.86
N THR A 282 -11.67 -15.38 -10.22
CA THR A 282 -11.85 -14.02 -9.72
C THR A 282 -12.14 -13.99 -8.22
N GLU A 283 -12.97 -14.90 -7.72
CA GLU A 283 -13.23 -15.05 -6.27
C GLU A 283 -11.94 -15.42 -5.52
N ARG A 284 -11.17 -16.41 -6.00
CA ARG A 284 -9.87 -16.76 -5.41
C ARG A 284 -8.90 -15.59 -5.44
N ALA A 285 -8.85 -14.83 -6.53
CA ALA A 285 -7.99 -13.66 -6.62
C ALA A 285 -8.36 -12.59 -5.58
N ASN A 286 -9.66 -12.34 -5.37
CA ASN A 286 -10.12 -11.43 -4.32
C ASN A 286 -9.83 -11.98 -2.91
N ASP A 287 -9.96 -13.29 -2.68
CA ASP A 287 -9.60 -13.92 -1.41
C ASP A 287 -8.12 -13.73 -1.09
N PHE A 288 -7.22 -13.88 -2.06
CA PHE A 288 -5.79 -13.66 -1.84
C PHE A 288 -5.43 -12.16 -1.73
N LEU A 289 -6.09 -11.29 -2.48
CA LEU A 289 -5.77 -9.86 -2.48
C LEU A 289 -6.35 -9.12 -1.25
N PHE A 290 -7.64 -9.30 -0.97
CA PHE A 290 -8.35 -8.64 0.13
C PHE A 290 -8.62 -9.59 1.28
N GLY A 291 -9.08 -10.81 0.98
CA GLY A 291 -9.48 -11.80 1.98
C GLY A 291 -8.32 -12.22 2.89
N SER A 292 -7.08 -12.19 2.40
CA SER A 292 -5.86 -12.50 3.15
C SER A 292 -5.66 -11.59 4.36
N ILE A 293 -6.29 -10.41 4.37
CA ILE A 293 -6.23 -9.43 5.46
C ILE A 293 -7.61 -9.28 6.12
N LEU A 294 -8.65 -9.02 5.33
CA LEU A 294 -9.97 -8.67 5.87
C LEU A 294 -10.70 -9.87 6.46
N HIS A 295 -10.53 -11.08 5.91
CA HIS A 295 -11.21 -12.26 6.45
C HIS A 295 -10.72 -12.61 7.86
N PRO A 296 -9.39 -12.58 8.17
CA PRO A 296 -8.91 -12.65 9.56
C PRO A 296 -9.52 -11.59 10.47
N PHE A 297 -9.64 -10.34 10.01
CA PHE A 297 -10.19 -9.27 10.85
C PHE A 297 -11.72 -9.34 11.04
N LEU A 298 -12.45 -9.98 10.14
CA LEU A 298 -13.90 -10.14 10.25
C LEU A 298 -14.29 -11.44 10.98
N PHE A 299 -13.56 -12.52 10.73
CA PHE A 299 -13.95 -13.87 11.12
C PHE A 299 -12.90 -14.60 11.97
N GLY A 300 -11.73 -14.01 12.19
CA GLY A 300 -10.68 -14.57 13.03
C GLY A 300 -9.89 -15.71 12.39
N ASP A 301 -10.01 -15.92 11.08
CA ASP A 301 -9.26 -16.94 10.33
C ASP A 301 -9.09 -16.53 8.85
N TYR A 302 -8.23 -17.21 8.10
CA TYR A 302 -8.05 -16.99 6.66
C TYR A 302 -9.19 -17.59 5.81
N PRO A 303 -9.39 -17.11 4.57
CA PRO A 303 -10.34 -17.71 3.63
C PRO A 303 -10.08 -19.21 3.38
N GLU A 304 -11.14 -19.99 3.21
CA GLU A 304 -11.03 -21.43 2.94
C GLU A 304 -10.27 -21.74 1.64
N SER A 305 -10.42 -20.89 0.62
CA SER A 305 -9.70 -20.98 -0.65
C SER A 305 -8.19 -20.91 -0.44
N MET A 306 -7.72 -19.95 0.38
CA MET A 306 -6.31 -19.79 0.75
C MET A 306 -5.81 -20.98 1.56
N LYS A 307 -6.57 -21.42 2.58
CA LYS A 307 -6.19 -22.59 3.40
C LYS A 307 -6.06 -23.86 2.56
N LYS A 308 -6.98 -24.08 1.63
CA LYS A 308 -6.94 -25.22 0.69
C LYS A 308 -5.74 -25.15 -0.25
N ALA A 309 -5.44 -23.96 -0.79
CA ALA A 309 -4.36 -23.78 -1.74
C ALA A 309 -2.98 -23.89 -1.07
N ALA A 310 -2.77 -23.17 0.04
CA ALA A 310 -1.50 -23.11 0.75
C ALA A 310 -1.23 -24.37 1.60
N GLY A 311 -2.27 -24.97 2.16
CA GLY A 311 -2.15 -26.11 3.07
C GLY A 311 -1.33 -25.75 4.30
N THR A 312 -0.38 -26.61 4.68
CA THR A 312 0.49 -26.41 5.86
C THR A 312 1.48 -25.26 5.72
N ARG A 313 1.58 -24.62 4.55
CA ARG A 313 2.45 -23.45 4.32
C ARG A 313 1.86 -22.15 4.87
N LEU A 314 0.53 -22.11 5.03
CA LEU A 314 -0.18 -21.00 5.66
C LEU A 314 -0.26 -21.24 7.17
N PRO A 315 0.31 -20.36 8.02
CA PRO A 315 0.15 -20.48 9.46
C PRO A 315 -1.32 -20.41 9.88
N SER A 316 -1.67 -21.15 10.93
CA SER A 316 -3.01 -21.10 11.51
C SER A 316 -3.03 -20.18 12.73
N PHE A 317 -4.09 -19.41 12.91
CA PHE A 317 -4.30 -18.66 14.14
C PHE A 317 -4.71 -19.59 15.27
N SER A 318 -4.03 -19.50 16.42
CA SER A 318 -4.51 -20.08 17.67
C SER A 318 -5.81 -19.42 18.11
N SER A 319 -6.53 -20.03 19.07
CA SER A 319 -7.75 -19.44 19.62
C SER A 319 -7.53 -18.07 20.29
N TYR A 320 -6.31 -17.79 20.75
CA TYR A 320 -5.95 -16.47 21.28
C TYR A 320 -5.71 -15.47 20.15
N GLU A 321 -4.93 -15.85 19.14
CA GLU A 321 -4.62 -14.98 18.01
C GLU A 321 -5.87 -14.66 17.18
N SER A 322 -6.73 -15.63 16.95
CA SER A 322 -8.03 -15.45 16.28
C SER A 322 -8.87 -14.35 16.96
N LYS A 323 -8.92 -14.34 18.29
CA LYS A 323 -9.60 -13.29 19.07
C LYS A 323 -8.86 -11.95 19.00
N LEU A 324 -7.53 -11.98 18.95
CA LEU A 324 -6.71 -10.78 18.88
C LEU A 324 -6.91 -10.05 17.54
N VAL A 325 -6.95 -10.78 16.42
CA VAL A 325 -7.11 -10.20 15.08
C VAL A 325 -8.54 -9.78 14.76
N THR A 326 -9.54 -10.47 15.33
CA THR A 326 -10.95 -10.17 15.05
C THR A 326 -11.32 -8.76 15.53
N GLY A 327 -11.80 -7.93 14.61
CA GLY A 327 -12.24 -6.56 14.87
C GLY A 327 -11.10 -5.57 15.16
N ALA A 328 -9.85 -5.91 14.82
CA ALA A 328 -8.67 -5.09 15.09
C ALA A 328 -8.53 -3.86 14.17
N PHE A 329 -9.61 -3.15 13.84
CA PHE A 329 -9.55 -1.92 13.04
C PHE A 329 -10.73 -1.00 13.36
N ASP A 330 -10.50 0.30 13.25
CA ASP A 330 -11.54 1.35 13.24
C ASP A 330 -11.89 1.75 11.80
N PHE A 331 -10.94 1.60 10.87
CA PHE A 331 -11.11 1.87 9.45
C PHE A 331 -10.27 0.94 8.58
N VAL A 332 -10.65 0.84 7.30
CA VAL A 332 -9.89 0.19 6.24
C VAL A 332 -9.59 1.21 5.15
N GLY A 333 -8.30 1.43 4.88
CA GLY A 333 -7.85 2.21 3.74
C GLY A 333 -7.62 1.33 2.51
N LEU A 334 -7.96 1.84 1.33
CA LEU A 334 -7.76 1.15 0.05
C LEU A 334 -6.90 2.00 -0.87
N ASN A 335 -5.73 1.52 -1.25
CA ASN A 335 -4.93 2.10 -2.32
C ASN A 335 -5.35 1.50 -3.66
N HIS A 336 -6.17 2.23 -4.40
CA HIS A 336 -6.70 1.79 -5.67
C HIS A 336 -5.99 2.46 -6.84
N TYR A 337 -5.57 1.65 -7.82
CA TYR A 337 -4.80 2.13 -8.97
C TYR A 337 -5.45 1.79 -10.31
N SER A 338 -5.91 0.55 -10.47
CA SER A 338 -6.39 0.06 -11.76
C SER A 338 -7.31 -1.15 -11.60
N SER A 339 -7.78 -1.61 -12.75
CA SER A 339 -8.63 -2.77 -12.86
C SER A 339 -8.00 -3.80 -13.81
N ILE A 340 -8.18 -5.08 -13.51
CA ILE A 340 -7.64 -6.20 -14.28
C ILE A 340 -8.70 -7.28 -14.50
N TYR A 341 -8.48 -8.11 -15.51
CA TYR A 341 -9.22 -9.35 -15.71
C TYR A 341 -8.48 -10.53 -15.08
N ALA A 342 -9.23 -11.46 -14.49
CA ALA A 342 -8.76 -12.75 -14.03
C ALA A 342 -9.40 -13.89 -14.83
N SER A 343 -8.61 -14.93 -15.10
CA SER A 343 -9.07 -16.18 -15.72
C SER A 343 -8.49 -17.38 -15.00
N ASP A 344 -9.13 -18.54 -15.13
CA ASP A 344 -8.66 -19.76 -14.47
C ASP A 344 -7.28 -20.20 -14.98
N ASN A 345 -6.43 -20.66 -14.05
CA ASN A 345 -5.17 -21.31 -14.37
C ASN A 345 -5.20 -22.78 -13.94
N PRO A 346 -5.69 -23.70 -14.79
CA PRO A 346 -5.82 -25.10 -14.42
C PRO A 346 -4.45 -25.80 -14.22
N ASP A 347 -3.39 -25.23 -14.80
CA ASP A 347 -2.04 -25.79 -14.72
C ASP A 347 -1.32 -25.43 -13.42
N ALA A 348 -1.76 -24.39 -12.70
CA ALA A 348 -1.19 -24.02 -11.40
C ALA A 348 -1.21 -25.21 -10.42
N SER A 349 -2.33 -25.94 -10.35
CA SER A 349 -2.48 -27.11 -9.48
C SER A 349 -1.57 -28.29 -9.81
N LYS A 350 -1.02 -28.32 -11.03
CA LYS A 350 -0.15 -29.40 -11.53
C LYS A 350 1.33 -29.10 -11.31
N MET A 351 1.67 -27.89 -10.85
CA MET A 351 3.05 -27.49 -10.60
C MET A 351 3.64 -28.30 -9.44
N PRO A 352 4.89 -28.80 -9.57
CA PRO A 352 5.53 -29.57 -8.50
C PRO A 352 5.87 -28.72 -7.27
N VAL A 353 6.10 -27.42 -7.48
CA VAL A 353 6.34 -26.40 -6.45
C VAL A 353 5.49 -25.18 -6.83
N ARG A 354 4.91 -24.48 -5.84
CA ARG A 354 4.07 -23.29 -6.04
C ARG A 354 4.50 -22.17 -5.11
N ASP A 355 4.57 -20.96 -5.63
CA ASP A 355 4.64 -19.72 -4.86
C ASP A 355 3.24 -19.24 -4.46
N GLN A 356 3.15 -18.12 -3.73
CA GLN A 356 1.86 -17.55 -3.34
C GLN A 356 1.05 -17.13 -4.58
N ALA A 357 1.71 -16.59 -5.61
CA ALA A 357 1.05 -16.19 -6.85
C ALA A 357 0.39 -17.38 -7.57
N ALA A 358 1.07 -18.52 -7.69
CA ALA A 358 0.52 -19.75 -8.27
C ALA A 358 -0.61 -20.35 -7.42
N ASP A 359 -0.58 -20.17 -6.10
CA ASP A 359 -1.64 -20.65 -5.21
C ASP A 359 -2.99 -19.94 -5.41
N VAL A 360 -2.99 -18.73 -5.99
CA VAL A 360 -4.23 -18.07 -6.44
C VAL A 360 -4.94 -18.90 -7.50
N GLY A 361 -4.17 -19.58 -8.36
CA GLY A 361 -4.70 -20.38 -9.46
C GLY A 361 -5.41 -19.54 -10.52
N ALA A 362 -4.96 -18.31 -10.76
CA ALA A 362 -5.53 -17.41 -11.75
C ALA A 362 -4.44 -16.79 -12.64
N LEU A 363 -4.81 -16.43 -13.87
CA LEU A 363 -4.01 -15.60 -14.77
C LEU A 363 -4.62 -14.20 -14.83
N PHE A 364 -3.77 -13.18 -14.77
CA PHE A 364 -4.17 -11.78 -14.79
C PHE A 364 -3.88 -11.11 -16.14
N ARG A 365 -4.81 -10.28 -16.62
CA ARG A 365 -4.68 -9.54 -17.89
C ARG A 365 -5.22 -8.12 -17.77
N GLU A 366 -4.54 -7.16 -18.37
CA GLU A 366 -5.04 -5.78 -18.44
C GLU A 366 -6.08 -5.57 -19.56
N THR A 367 -6.12 -6.48 -20.54
CA THR A 367 -6.96 -6.37 -21.74
C THR A 367 -7.83 -7.60 -21.97
N ARG A 368 -9.01 -7.36 -22.55
CA ARG A 368 -9.91 -8.35 -23.14
C ARG A 368 -10.24 -7.91 -24.57
N ASP A 369 -10.01 -8.77 -25.56
CA ASP A 369 -10.26 -8.49 -26.99
C ASP A 369 -9.61 -7.19 -27.50
N GLY A 370 -8.43 -6.85 -26.99
CA GLY A 370 -7.70 -5.63 -27.34
C GLY A 370 -8.23 -4.36 -26.68
N GLN A 371 -9.24 -4.45 -25.80
CA GLN A 371 -9.72 -3.34 -24.98
C GLN A 371 -9.15 -3.47 -23.56
N THR A 372 -8.51 -2.42 -23.05
CA THR A 372 -8.11 -2.33 -21.64
C THR A 372 -9.33 -2.13 -20.75
N VAL A 373 -9.33 -2.72 -19.55
CA VAL A 373 -10.38 -2.49 -18.53
C VAL A 373 -10.49 -1.00 -18.18
N THR A 374 -9.36 -0.29 -18.22
CA THR A 374 -9.25 1.14 -17.93
C THR A 374 -8.43 1.86 -19.00
N GLN A 375 -8.96 2.97 -19.53
CA GLN A 375 -8.19 4.06 -20.12
C GLN A 375 -8.03 5.13 -19.03
N SER A 376 -6.98 5.09 -18.21
CA SER A 376 -6.56 6.28 -17.47
C SER A 376 -5.14 6.17 -16.94
N SER A 377 -4.45 7.29 -17.07
CA SER A 377 -3.18 7.64 -16.45
C SER A 377 -3.14 7.30 -14.95
N ILE A 378 -1.95 6.92 -14.49
CA ILE A 378 -1.57 6.65 -13.10
C ILE A 378 -2.10 7.77 -12.19
N HIS A 379 -3.25 7.56 -11.56
CA HIS A 379 -3.77 8.39 -10.48
C HIS A 379 -4.19 7.45 -9.35
N GLN A 380 -3.42 7.48 -8.26
CA GLN A 380 -3.72 6.75 -7.04
C GLN A 380 -4.95 7.39 -6.38
N ALA A 381 -6.00 6.60 -6.19
CA ALA A 381 -7.16 7.01 -5.39
C ALA A 381 -7.17 6.19 -4.10
N GLU A 382 -7.11 6.88 -2.96
CA GLU A 382 -7.22 6.24 -1.65
C GLU A 382 -8.63 6.45 -1.08
N TRP A 383 -9.29 5.36 -0.70
CA TRP A 383 -10.60 5.40 -0.04
C TRP A 383 -10.47 4.96 1.41
N LEU A 384 -10.96 5.78 2.34
CA LEU A 384 -11.09 5.42 3.76
C LEU A 384 -12.52 4.91 4.00
N ILE A 385 -12.65 3.63 4.37
CA ILE A 385 -13.93 3.06 4.79
C ILE A 385 -13.91 2.95 6.31
N LEU A 386 -14.68 3.81 6.99
CA LEU A 386 -14.86 3.74 8.44
C LEU A 386 -15.82 2.60 8.80
N LYS A 387 -15.59 1.97 9.94
CA LYS A 387 -16.54 1.01 10.52
C LYS A 387 -17.58 1.79 11.36
N ASP A 388 -18.85 1.71 10.98
CA ASP A 388 -19.97 2.28 11.76
C ASP A 388 -20.10 1.64 13.15
#